data_AF-A0A7S0CEH2-F1
#
_entry.id   AF-A0A7S0CEH2-F1
#
_cell.length_a   1.000
_cell.length_b   1.000
_cell.length_c   1.000
_cell.angle_alpha   90.00
_cell.angle_beta   90.00
_cell.angle_gamma   90.00
#
_symmetry.space_group_name_H-M   'P 1'
#
loop_
_entity.id
_entity.type
_entity.pdbx_description
1 polymer ?
#
loop_
_entity_poly.entity_id
_entity_poly.type
_entity_poly.pdbx_seq_one_letter_code
_entity_poly.pdbx_strand_id
1 'polypeptide(L)'
;KMFKRGGDSQSGPQSVALVGCGPAGMMLLHALAHKKKTLDPSTKEYKNLPTITCYEQASSPGGVWRKYSKGTEPGDDIVMYDDLWCNTPKEMMEFNDYTFDDHFKSPTPSFLSRKDVLDYLLARNSA
;
A
#
# COMPACT_ATOMS: atom_id res chain seq x y z
N LYS A 1 9.84 -24.42 -15.58
CA LYS A 1 8.42 -24.81 -15.34
C LYS A 1 7.54 -23.67 -15.83
N MET A 2 6.86 -23.87 -16.97
CA MET A 2 6.00 -22.86 -17.58
C MET A 2 4.74 -22.72 -16.71
N PHE A 3 4.46 -21.53 -16.19
CA PHE A 3 3.20 -21.24 -15.49
C PHE A 3 2.07 -21.45 -16.49
N LYS A 4 1.29 -22.53 -16.34
CA LYS A 4 0.03 -22.68 -17.08
C LYS A 4 -0.91 -21.57 -16.58
N ARG A 5 -1.24 -20.60 -17.44
CA ARG A 5 -2.45 -19.79 -17.25
C ARG A 5 -3.61 -20.78 -17.25
N GLY A 6 -4.22 -20.99 -16.08
CA GLY A 6 -5.42 -21.81 -15.95
C GLY A 6 -6.48 -21.28 -16.91
N GLY A 7 -7.11 -22.19 -17.65
CA GLY A 7 -8.04 -21.86 -18.72
C GLY A 7 -9.21 -20.98 -18.27
N ASP A 8 -9.67 -20.16 -19.21
CA ASP A 8 -10.88 -19.35 -19.13
C ASP A 8 -12.09 -20.21 -18.77
N SER A 9 -12.51 -20.20 -17.49
CA SER A 9 -13.89 -20.51 -17.04
C SER A 9 -14.04 -20.37 -15.52
N GLN A 10 -13.63 -19.25 -14.92
CA GLN A 10 -14.11 -18.90 -13.58
C GLN A 10 -15.16 -17.80 -13.68
N SER A 11 -16.42 -18.18 -13.49
CA SER A 11 -17.61 -17.31 -13.51
C SER A 11 -17.83 -16.54 -12.20
N GLY A 12 -16.81 -16.46 -11.35
CA GLY A 12 -16.88 -15.85 -10.02
C GLY A 12 -15.60 -15.06 -9.66
N PRO A 13 -15.65 -14.27 -8.58
CA PRO A 13 -14.55 -13.41 -8.16
C PRO A 13 -13.30 -14.23 -7.84
N GLN A 14 -12.17 -13.83 -8.40
CA GLN A 14 -10.89 -14.50 -8.18
C GLN A 14 -10.39 -14.26 -6.75
N SER A 15 -9.85 -15.28 -6.13
CA SER A 15 -9.12 -15.14 -4.85
C SER A 15 -7.65 -14.86 -5.13
N VAL A 16 -7.13 -13.78 -4.55
CA VAL A 16 -5.75 -13.32 -4.76
C VAL A 16 -5.05 -13.24 -3.40
N ALA A 17 -3.92 -13.93 -3.27
CA ALA A 17 -3.02 -13.76 -2.14
C ALA A 17 -2.04 -12.63 -2.45
N LEU A 18 -2.08 -11.57 -1.64
CA LEU A 18 -1.10 -10.49 -1.65
C LEU A 18 -0.09 -10.74 -0.53
N VAL A 19 1.20 -10.80 -0.86
CA VAL A 19 2.27 -10.98 0.12
C VAL A 19 3.04 -9.68 0.25
N GLY A 20 3.02 -9.11 1.45
CA GLY A 20 3.60 -7.81 1.78
C GLY A 20 2.59 -6.67 1.75
N CYS A 21 2.50 -5.94 2.85
CA CYS A 21 1.71 -4.72 3.03
C CYS A 21 2.63 -3.49 3.14
N GLY A 22 3.64 -3.43 2.28
CA GLY A 22 4.42 -2.21 2.00
C GLY A 22 3.73 -1.30 0.98
N PRO A 23 4.40 -0.25 0.46
CA PRO A 23 3.79 0.73 -0.44
C PRO A 23 3.06 0.12 -1.64
N ALA A 24 3.67 -0.86 -2.31
CA ALA A 24 3.05 -1.52 -3.46
C ALA A 24 1.77 -2.30 -3.09
N GLY A 25 1.81 -3.05 -1.99
CA GLY A 25 0.65 -3.81 -1.51
C GLY A 25 -0.48 -2.88 -1.07
N MET A 26 -0.15 -1.82 -0.33
CA MET A 26 -1.09 -0.78 0.07
C MET A 26 -1.75 -0.10 -1.14
N MET A 27 -0.96 0.26 -2.17
CA MET A 27 -1.50 0.85 -3.41
C MET A 27 -2.48 -0.09 -4.14
N LEU A 28 -2.21 -1.39 -4.17
CA LEU A 28 -3.14 -2.37 -4.76
C LEU A 28 -4.45 -2.45 -3.98
N LEU A 29 -4.36 -2.52 -2.65
CA LEU A 29 -5.53 -2.58 -1.77
C LEU A 29 -6.37 -1.30 -1.88
N HIS A 30 -5.72 -0.14 -1.91
CA HIS A 30 -6.36 1.15 -2.12
C HIS A 30 -7.08 1.23 -3.47
N ALA A 31 -6.43 0.81 -4.57
CA ALA A 31 -7.04 0.81 -5.89
C ALA A 31 -8.29 -0.09 -5.95
N LEU A 32 -8.25 -1.26 -5.28
CA LEU A 32 -9.41 -2.14 -5.17
C LEU A 32 -10.52 -1.51 -4.33
N ALA A 33 -10.18 -0.90 -3.20
CA ALA A 33 -11.15 -0.20 -2.34
C ALA A 33 -11.82 0.97 -3.08
N HIS A 34 -11.03 1.77 -3.82
CA HIS A 34 -11.53 2.83 -4.67
C HIS A 34 -12.50 2.30 -5.73
N LYS A 35 -12.12 1.24 -6.46
CA LYS A 35 -13.03 0.59 -7.43
C LYS A 35 -14.33 0.10 -6.79
N LYS A 36 -14.27 -0.49 -5.59
CA LYS A 36 -15.46 -0.90 -4.84
C LYS A 36 -16.34 0.29 -4.46
N LYS A 37 -15.75 1.44 -4.11
CA LYS A 37 -16.49 2.68 -3.79
C LYS A 37 -17.14 3.29 -5.04
N THR A 38 -16.52 3.18 -6.22
CA THR A 38 -17.01 3.83 -7.45
C THR A 38 -17.98 3.00 -8.29
N LEU A 39 -17.91 1.66 -8.20
CA LEU A 39 -18.74 0.76 -9.00
C LEU A 39 -20.09 0.51 -8.34
N ASP A 40 -21.15 0.46 -9.14
CA ASP A 40 -22.47 0.03 -8.68
C ASP A 40 -22.44 -1.47 -8.28
N PRO A 41 -22.84 -1.82 -7.03
CA PRO A 41 -22.88 -3.20 -6.55
C PRO A 41 -23.70 -4.18 -7.39
N SER A 42 -24.67 -3.69 -8.16
CA SER A 42 -25.52 -4.51 -9.03
C SER A 42 -24.78 -5.02 -10.27
N THR A 43 -23.70 -4.34 -10.67
CA THR A 43 -22.97 -4.60 -11.92
C THR A 43 -22.18 -5.90 -11.88
N LYS A 44 -22.02 -6.52 -13.07
CA LYS A 44 -21.17 -7.69 -13.24
C LYS A 44 -19.71 -7.39 -12.92
N GLU A 45 -19.24 -6.16 -13.19
CA GLU A 45 -17.88 -5.73 -12.86
C GLU A 45 -17.64 -5.75 -11.35
N TYR A 46 -18.54 -5.15 -10.56
CA TYR A 46 -18.45 -5.19 -9.10
C TYR A 46 -18.43 -6.63 -8.56
N LYS A 47 -19.35 -7.47 -9.05
CA LYS A 47 -19.46 -8.89 -8.64
C LYS A 47 -18.23 -9.72 -9.02
N ASN A 48 -17.46 -9.28 -10.01
CA ASN A 48 -16.25 -9.95 -10.48
C ASN A 48 -14.96 -9.39 -9.86
N LEU A 49 -15.03 -8.37 -8.99
CA LEU A 49 -13.84 -7.84 -8.31
C LEU A 49 -13.16 -8.94 -7.49
N PRO A 50 -11.82 -9.02 -7.51
CA PRO A 50 -11.11 -10.06 -6.78
C PRO A 50 -11.27 -9.89 -5.26
N THR A 51 -11.27 -11.02 -4.55
CA THR A 51 -11.13 -11.05 -3.09
C THR A 51 -9.64 -11.17 -2.77
N ILE A 52 -9.07 -10.12 -2.17
CA ILE A 52 -7.66 -10.08 -1.80
C ILE A 52 -7.51 -10.44 -0.33
N THR A 53 -6.63 -11.40 -0.02
CA THR A 53 -6.12 -11.62 1.34
C THR A 53 -4.67 -11.14 1.38
N CYS A 54 -4.38 -10.15 2.22
CA CYS A 54 -3.04 -9.61 2.39
C CYS A 54 -2.33 -10.29 3.58
N TYR A 55 -1.11 -10.77 3.35
CA TYR A 55 -0.25 -11.37 4.36
C TYR A 55 0.96 -10.47 4.56
N GLU A 56 1.11 -9.91 5.75
CA GLU A 56 2.25 -9.09 6.14
C GLU A 56 3.02 -9.80 7.25
N GLN A 57 4.34 -9.88 7.11
CA GLN A 57 5.18 -10.56 8.08
C GLN A 57 5.26 -9.78 9.40
N ALA A 58 5.35 -8.45 9.34
CA ALA A 58 5.47 -7.66 10.55
C ALA A 58 4.12 -7.30 11.18
N SER A 59 4.20 -6.68 12.35
CA SER A 59 3.05 -6.29 13.15
C SER A 59 2.21 -5.14 12.57
N SER A 60 2.73 -4.40 11.60
CA SER A 60 2.03 -3.25 11.00
C SER A 60 2.37 -3.09 9.51
N PRO A 61 1.52 -2.42 8.71
CA PRO A 61 1.83 -2.09 7.32
C PRO A 61 2.89 -0.99 7.20
N GLY A 62 3.36 -0.75 5.97
CA GLY A 62 4.34 0.30 5.64
C GLY A 62 5.65 -0.23 5.07
N GLY A 63 5.91 -1.54 5.19
CA GLY A 63 7.10 -2.19 4.64
C GLY A 63 8.40 -1.52 5.10
N VAL A 64 9.28 -1.17 4.16
CA VAL A 64 10.58 -0.56 4.46
C VAL A 64 10.50 0.78 5.20
N TRP A 65 9.37 1.49 5.12
CA TRP A 65 9.18 2.78 5.79
C TRP A 65 8.93 2.64 7.28
N ARG A 66 8.67 1.42 7.78
CA ARG A 66 8.56 1.17 9.23
C ARG A 66 9.88 1.45 9.93
N LYS A 67 9.80 1.75 11.22
CA LYS A 67 11.00 1.86 12.07
C LYS A 67 11.52 0.45 12.37
N TYR A 68 12.83 0.27 12.32
CA TYR A 68 13.46 -0.92 12.90
C TYR A 68 13.20 -0.95 14.42
N SER A 69 12.54 -2.01 14.88
CA SER A 69 12.30 -2.22 16.32
C SER A 69 13.30 -3.26 16.81
N LYS A 70 14.22 -2.89 17.70
CA LYS A 70 15.18 -3.84 18.25
C LYS A 70 14.42 -4.96 18.98
N GLY A 71 14.50 -6.19 18.47
CA GLY A 71 13.71 -7.33 18.97
C GLY A 71 12.63 -7.84 18.02
N THR A 72 12.50 -7.28 16.80
CA THR A 72 11.74 -7.95 15.73
C THR A 72 12.45 -9.25 15.33
N GLU A 73 11.64 -10.30 15.18
CA GLU A 73 12.04 -11.65 14.76
C GLU A 73 12.98 -11.62 13.53
N PRO A 74 13.82 -12.65 13.33
CA PRO A 74 14.63 -12.76 12.12
C PRO A 74 13.75 -12.65 10.87
N GLY A 75 13.92 -11.58 10.08
CA GLY A 75 13.18 -11.36 8.83
C GLY A 75 12.50 -10.01 8.67
N ASP A 76 12.52 -9.13 9.68
CA ASP A 76 12.28 -7.69 9.46
C ASP A 76 13.56 -7.04 8.91
N ASP A 77 13.80 -7.20 7.61
CA ASP A 77 14.88 -6.52 6.86
C ASP A 77 14.57 -5.01 6.70
N ILE A 78 14.37 -4.33 7.83
CA ILE A 78 14.13 -2.89 7.85
C ILE A 78 15.49 -2.21 7.74
N VAL A 79 15.82 -1.82 6.52
CA VAL A 79 17.09 -1.13 6.16
C VAL A 79 17.07 0.38 6.46
N MET A 80 15.91 0.95 6.82
CA MET A 80 15.80 2.38 7.10
C MET A 80 16.20 2.73 8.54
N TYR A 81 17.02 3.78 8.68
CA TYR A 81 17.55 4.27 9.96
C TYR A 81 16.74 5.47 10.50
N ASP A 82 16.96 5.80 11.78
CA ASP A 82 16.11 6.74 12.52
C ASP A 82 16.07 8.15 11.91
N ASP A 83 17.22 8.68 11.46
CA ASP A 83 17.36 10.02 10.89
C ASP A 83 17.34 10.01 9.36
N LEU A 84 16.71 9.01 8.74
CA LEU A 84 16.57 8.94 7.28
C LEU A 84 15.63 10.04 6.78
N TRP A 85 16.07 10.76 5.76
CA TRP A 85 15.27 11.67 4.94
C TRP A 85 15.17 11.12 3.53
N CYS A 86 14.08 11.44 2.83
CA CYS A 86 13.90 11.07 1.44
C CYS A 86 15.10 11.53 0.60
N ASN A 87 15.54 10.67 -0.30
CA ASN A 87 16.56 11.00 -1.30
C ASN A 87 15.97 11.72 -2.52
N THR A 88 14.65 11.85 -2.59
CA THR A 88 13.88 12.34 -3.72
C THR A 88 12.94 13.45 -3.24
N PRO A 89 12.79 14.56 -3.98
CA PRO A 89 11.74 15.55 -3.73
C PRO A 89 10.37 14.91 -3.56
N LYS A 90 9.63 15.31 -2.52
CA LYS A 90 8.33 14.75 -2.16
C LYS A 90 7.34 14.86 -3.31
N GLU A 91 7.44 15.92 -4.11
CA GLU A 91 6.54 16.20 -5.23
C GLU A 91 6.56 15.10 -6.30
N MET A 92 7.62 14.27 -6.36
CA MET A 92 7.67 13.08 -7.22
C MET A 92 7.07 11.81 -6.59
N MET A 93 6.71 11.86 -5.31
CA MET A 93 6.15 10.76 -4.53
C MET A 93 4.67 11.01 -4.15
N GLU A 94 4.12 12.17 -4.50
CA GLU A 94 2.76 12.57 -4.14
C GLU A 94 1.72 11.69 -4.85
N PHE A 95 0.70 11.26 -4.10
CA PHE A 95 -0.44 10.57 -4.66
C PHE A 95 -1.44 11.57 -5.25
N ASN A 96 -1.97 11.24 -6.44
CA ASN A 96 -2.91 12.09 -7.15
C ASN A 96 -4.28 12.24 -6.49
N ASP A 97 -4.66 11.30 -5.62
CA ASP A 97 -5.95 11.21 -4.95
C ASP A 97 -5.87 11.51 -3.44
N TYR A 98 -4.68 11.88 -2.94
CA TYR A 98 -4.44 12.27 -1.56
C TYR A 98 -3.14 13.08 -1.50
N THR A 99 -3.24 14.41 -1.55
CA THR A 99 -2.05 15.29 -1.66
C THR A 99 -1.35 15.49 -0.32
N PHE A 100 -0.14 16.05 -0.33
CA PHE A 100 0.54 16.48 0.89
C PHE A 100 -0.18 17.63 1.59
N ASP A 101 -0.85 18.50 0.84
CA ASP A 101 -1.69 19.55 1.42
C ASP A 101 -2.93 18.94 2.09
N ASP A 102 -3.50 17.88 1.51
CA ASP A 102 -4.60 17.12 2.13
C ASP A 102 -4.19 16.46 3.44
N HIS A 103 -2.93 16.06 3.55
CA HIS A 103 -2.42 15.35 4.70
C HIS A 103 -1.86 16.28 5.79
N PHE A 104 -0.85 17.09 5.46
CA PHE A 104 -0.10 17.90 6.42
C PHE A 104 -0.76 19.24 6.77
N LYS A 105 -1.69 19.73 5.95
CA LYS A 105 -2.43 20.99 6.17
C LYS A 105 -1.54 22.23 6.37
N SER A 106 -0.27 22.12 6.02
CA SER A 106 0.75 23.15 6.20
C SER A 106 1.91 22.90 5.23
N PRO A 107 2.65 23.95 4.84
CA PRO A 107 3.81 23.78 3.98
C PRO A 107 4.86 22.88 4.62
N THR A 108 5.33 21.89 3.86
CA THR A 108 6.40 20.96 4.26
C THR A 108 7.64 21.13 3.40
N PRO A 109 8.84 20.79 3.91
CA PRO A 109 10.06 20.79 3.11
C PRO A 109 9.94 19.85 1.91
N SER A 110 10.73 20.08 0.85
CA SER A 110 10.73 19.18 -0.32
C SER A 110 11.29 17.80 -0.02
N PHE A 111 12.09 17.64 1.04
CA PHE A 111 12.56 16.32 1.49
C PHE A 111 11.89 16.01 2.82
N LEU A 112 11.11 14.94 2.86
CA LEU A 112 10.39 14.51 4.05
C LEU A 112 11.23 13.53 4.87
N SER A 113 11.01 13.49 6.18
CA SER A 113 11.62 12.44 7.00
C SER A 113 10.95 11.09 6.71
N ARG A 114 11.63 9.99 7.03
CA ARG A 114 11.05 8.64 6.96
C ARG A 114 9.71 8.55 7.72
N LYS A 115 9.62 9.21 8.88
CA LYS A 115 8.42 9.18 9.73
C LYS A 115 7.25 9.87 9.03
N ASP A 116 7.49 11.02 8.41
CA ASP A 116 6.45 11.78 7.70
C ASP A 116 5.93 11.01 6.48
N VAL A 117 6.82 10.32 5.75
CA VAL A 117 6.39 9.45 4.64
C VAL A 117 5.58 8.26 5.12
N LEU A 118 5.99 7.61 6.22
CA LEU A 118 5.21 6.52 6.80
C LEU A 118 3.82 6.99 7.23
N ASP A 119 3.74 8.13 7.91
CA ASP A 119 2.46 8.72 8.35
C ASP A 119 1.54 9.00 7.16
N TYR A 120 2.07 9.63 6.11
CA TYR A 120 1.35 9.89 4.86
C TYR A 120 0.83 8.62 4.18
N LEU A 121 1.67 7.58 4.08
CA LEU A 121 1.29 6.28 3.51
C LEU A 121 0.16 5.61 4.31
N LEU A 122 0.26 5.62 5.63
CA LEU A 122 -0.73 4.98 6.52
C LEU A 122 -2.06 5.75 6.51
N ALA A 123 -2.01 7.09 6.56
CA ALA A 123 -3.20 7.93 6.60
C ALA A 123 -4.07 7.75 5.34
N ARG A 124 -3.47 7.74 4.15
CA ARG A 124 -4.21 7.50 2.88
C ARG A 124 -4.98 6.18 2.89
N ASN A 125 -4.39 5.14 3.48
CA ASN A 125 -4.93 3.78 3.46
C ASN A 125 -5.84 3.46 4.66
N SER A 126 -6.00 4.40 5.60
CA SER A 126 -6.86 4.24 6.78
C SER A 126 -8.23 4.92 6.63
N ALA A 127 -8.47 5.62 5.51
CA ALA A 127 -9.70 6.39 5.21
C ALA A 127 -10.59 5.71 4.13
#